data_AF-A0A2K4ZAZ6-F1
#
_entry.id   AF-A0A2K4ZAZ6-F1
#
_cell.length_a   1.000
_cell.length_b   1.000
_cell.length_c   1.000
_cell.angle_alpha   90.00
_cell.angle_beta   90.00
_cell.angle_gamma   90.00
#
_symmetry.space_group_name_H-M   'P 1'
#
loop_
_entity.id
_entity.type
_entity.pdbx_description
1 polymer ?
#
loop_
_entity_poly.entity_id
_entity_poly.type
_entity_poly.pdbx_seq_one_letter_code
_entity_poly.pdbx_strand_id
1 'polypeptide(L)'
;MKRKLLAALLAGSMVLSMAACGNNDSGSSSPASESGSAESSSGSSSAENSSEAETPESDEVIEVTMMVATKSGQGDWNDYWLMDKIEETCGIRFKVDQIIKDAWSEKESLAFATNDLPMVFLNDLTDTELATYGAQGLLLPLEDYISKETMPNLYAAMENDNVDLLAGMTFPDGHIYSLRGYTANPREMAKNRWFINKTWMERLGIEKMPETLDEFYDYLVAVRDGDPNQNGDTTDEIPLGGSYKEEDSFYYSAFIPILAGFGFLGDPSGADYQVDDNGKVFYIPAHENYKEFLKYMHKLYSEKLLDQEYFTQTAEQRKAKQAEDKYGAFTDYASWLNIPDINVSIQFRGLEPFTSEFNSEKMWPSKDMQFNGGLVITNKVTDEAVIKKLISMADWFYSEEGTYTIVRGVPKGEFTANPEYGWWLGETDRFGTVKVENEWDREKYEKVGQWRDAEVTPGNSYFPMGQTLALTSTTIYQEEDYVLIEDEAVTNNSRLTTDIMANLYDYLKVGWPGTVKFTQEENDEISLIETDLRNYKETMESKMINGDLDIDATWDEYIKGLNDRKLDRYVELLQTAYDRWASSK
;
A
#
# COMPACT_ATOMS: atom_id res chain seq x y z
N MET A 1 -39.79 15.00 -35.04
CA MET A 1 -39.21 14.93 -36.40
C MET A 1 -37.72 15.26 -36.33
N LYS A 2 -36.87 14.34 -36.81
CA LYS A 2 -35.56 14.53 -37.50
C LYS A 2 -34.61 15.62 -36.97
N ARG A 3 -33.51 15.25 -36.30
CA ARG A 3 -32.18 14.81 -36.82
C ARG A 3 -31.15 15.96 -36.96
N LYS A 4 -30.05 15.79 -36.21
CA LYS A 4 -28.64 15.76 -36.64
C LYS A 4 -27.81 17.06 -36.75
N LEU A 5 -26.58 16.88 -36.26
CA LEU A 5 -25.26 17.32 -36.75
C LEU A 5 -24.74 18.68 -36.30
N LEU A 6 -23.72 18.63 -35.43
CA LEU A 6 -22.57 19.52 -35.49
C LEU A 6 -21.30 18.70 -35.19
N ALA A 7 -20.45 18.63 -36.21
CA ALA A 7 -19.12 18.07 -36.19
C ALA A 7 -18.16 19.13 -36.76
N ALA A 8 -16.91 19.01 -36.34
CA ALA A 8 -15.70 19.66 -36.88
C ALA A 8 -15.39 21.09 -36.40
N LEU A 9 -14.35 21.22 -35.58
CA LEU A 9 -13.14 22.00 -35.92
C LEU A 9 -12.03 21.74 -34.88
N LEU A 10 -11.14 20.80 -35.20
CA LEU A 10 -9.84 20.58 -34.56
C LEU A 10 -8.81 20.56 -35.69
N ALA A 11 -8.08 21.65 -35.89
CA ALA A 11 -6.88 21.72 -36.73
C ALA A 11 -6.13 23.05 -36.52
N GLY A 12 -4.82 22.95 -36.25
CA GLY A 12 -3.84 24.04 -36.26
C GLY A 12 -3.60 24.63 -34.87
N SER A 13 -2.42 24.49 -34.26
CA SER A 13 -1.16 24.94 -34.83
C SER A 13 0.04 24.18 -34.27
N MET A 14 0.92 23.73 -35.15
CA MET A 14 2.33 23.50 -34.85
C MET A 14 3.15 24.22 -35.93
N VAL A 15 4.41 24.47 -35.58
CA VAL A 15 5.59 24.75 -36.42
C VAL A 15 6.02 26.22 -36.60
N LEU A 16 7.35 26.41 -36.41
CA LEU A 16 8.32 27.38 -36.99
C LEU A 16 8.66 28.61 -36.12
N SER A 17 9.92 29.00 -35.84
CA SER A 17 11.27 28.48 -36.16
C SER A 17 12.35 29.16 -35.31
N MET A 18 13.51 28.52 -35.34
CA MET A 18 14.90 28.93 -35.07
C MET A 18 15.36 30.40 -35.27
N ALA A 19 16.34 30.74 -34.40
CA ALA A 19 17.62 31.44 -34.62
C ALA A 19 17.66 32.98 -34.77
N ALA A 20 18.45 33.64 -33.88
CA ALA A 20 19.78 34.21 -34.22
C ALA A 20 20.28 35.22 -33.15
N CYS A 21 21.57 35.08 -32.79
CA CYS A 21 22.61 36.07 -32.40
C CYS A 21 22.20 37.40 -31.73
N GLY A 22 22.89 37.96 -30.71
CA GLY A 22 24.19 37.71 -30.10
C GLY A 22 24.77 39.01 -29.49
N ASN A 23 25.58 38.83 -28.45
CA ASN A 23 26.81 39.58 -28.10
C ASN A 23 26.85 40.74 -27.07
N ASN A 24 28.03 40.77 -26.41
CA ASN A 24 28.72 41.78 -25.58
C ASN A 24 28.29 41.95 -24.10
N ASP A 25 29.18 42.07 -23.10
CA ASP A 25 30.66 42.08 -22.98
C ASP A 25 30.93 42.03 -21.45
N SER A 26 31.82 41.21 -20.88
CA SER A 26 33.19 41.56 -20.44
C SER A 26 33.60 40.44 -19.45
N GLY A 27 34.68 39.68 -19.62
CA GLY A 27 36.10 40.03 -19.61
C GLY A 27 36.76 39.18 -18.49
N SER A 28 37.34 38.02 -18.82
CA SER A 28 38.80 37.79 -18.99
C SER A 28 39.56 37.75 -17.64
N SER A 29 40.44 36.81 -17.29
CA SER A 29 41.16 35.74 -18.01
C SER A 29 41.96 34.90 -16.99
N SER A 30 42.01 33.60 -17.26
CA SER A 30 42.98 32.54 -16.86
C SER A 30 44.47 32.89 -17.13
N PRO A 31 45.47 31.97 -17.00
CA PRO A 31 45.69 30.79 -16.13
C PRO A 31 47.18 30.69 -15.63
N ALA A 32 47.56 29.57 -14.97
CA ALA A 32 48.70 28.68 -15.35
C ALA A 32 49.43 28.01 -14.15
N SER A 33 49.59 26.68 -14.24
CA SER A 33 50.75 25.77 -13.95
C SER A 33 51.82 26.17 -12.90
N GLU A 34 52.49 25.29 -12.12
CA GLU A 34 53.10 23.99 -12.42
C GLU A 34 53.75 23.40 -11.13
N SER A 35 53.93 22.07 -11.09
CA SER A 35 55.07 21.30 -10.54
C SER A 35 55.61 21.47 -9.09
N GLY A 36 55.44 20.40 -8.31
CA GLY A 36 56.53 19.54 -7.81
C GLY A 36 57.35 19.96 -6.58
N SER A 37 57.37 19.11 -5.54
CA SER A 37 58.56 18.32 -5.12
C SER A 37 58.35 17.68 -3.75
N ALA A 38 58.81 16.44 -3.64
CA ALA A 38 58.91 15.64 -2.43
C ALA A 38 60.07 16.10 -1.54
N GLU A 39 59.97 15.82 -0.23
CA GLU A 39 61.14 15.43 0.54
C GLU A 39 60.77 14.52 1.72
N SER A 40 61.55 13.45 1.81
CA SER A 40 61.51 12.32 2.72
C SER A 40 62.44 12.52 3.92
N SER A 41 62.14 11.89 5.07
CA SER A 41 63.21 11.44 5.97
C SER A 41 62.86 10.18 6.77
N SER A 42 63.76 9.20 6.64
CA SER A 42 64.08 8.00 7.45
C SER A 42 63.54 7.95 8.88
N GLY A 43 63.13 6.83 9.47
CA GLY A 43 63.56 5.44 9.29
C GLY A 43 64.24 4.94 10.58
N SER A 44 63.63 3.96 11.28
CA SER A 44 64.36 2.98 12.10
C SER A 44 63.47 1.77 12.40
N SER A 45 64.00 0.62 12.02
CA SER A 45 63.50 -0.74 12.23
C SER A 45 63.82 -1.27 13.64
N SER A 46 62.92 -2.10 14.19
CA SER A 46 63.27 -3.20 15.07
C SER A 46 62.17 -4.26 15.00
N ALA A 47 62.52 -5.43 14.46
CA ALA A 47 61.68 -6.61 14.37
C ALA A 47 61.80 -7.44 15.66
N GLU A 48 60.69 -7.99 16.13
CA GLU A 48 60.66 -9.29 16.80
C GLU A 48 59.26 -9.92 16.70
N ASN A 49 59.27 -11.25 16.65
CA ASN A 49 58.30 -12.16 16.05
C ASN A 49 57.35 -12.77 17.10
N SER A 50 56.03 -12.82 16.87
CA SER A 50 55.14 -13.81 17.51
C SER A 50 53.76 -13.92 16.86
N SER A 51 53.50 -15.13 16.34
CA SER A 51 52.21 -15.79 16.06
C SER A 51 51.20 -15.07 15.15
N GLU A 52 51.14 -15.54 13.90
CA GLU A 52 49.95 -15.55 13.05
C GLU A 52 48.75 -16.07 13.83
N ALA A 53 47.86 -15.16 14.20
CA ALA A 53 46.44 -15.43 14.16
C ALA A 53 46.00 -15.06 12.74
N GLU A 54 45.34 -15.97 12.04
CA GLU A 54 44.64 -15.66 10.80
C GLU A 54 43.70 -14.48 11.08
N THR A 55 44.05 -13.33 10.52
CA THR A 55 43.14 -12.20 10.40
C THR A 55 41.95 -12.67 9.57
N PRO A 56 40.70 -12.42 10.00
CA PRO A 56 39.55 -12.65 9.13
C PRO A 56 39.81 -11.88 7.83
N GLU A 57 39.59 -12.52 6.68
CA GLU A 57 39.47 -11.79 5.41
C GLU A 57 38.53 -10.62 5.67
N SER A 58 39.00 -9.39 5.42
CA SER A 58 38.09 -8.26 5.41
C SER A 58 37.08 -8.56 4.32
N ASP A 59 35.82 -8.82 4.69
CA ASP A 59 34.76 -9.07 3.73
C ASP A 59 34.77 -7.93 2.69
N GLU A 60 35.14 -8.26 1.45
CA GLU A 60 35.19 -7.28 0.37
C GLU A 60 33.79 -6.68 0.22
N VAL A 61 33.69 -5.35 0.34
CA VAL A 61 32.43 -4.63 0.11
C VAL A 61 32.08 -4.79 -1.35
N ILE A 62 30.93 -5.41 -1.64
CA ILE A 62 30.46 -5.61 -3.01
C ILE A 62 29.62 -4.42 -3.44
N GLU A 63 29.83 -3.97 -4.67
CA GLU A 63 29.03 -2.90 -5.26
C GLU A 63 27.86 -3.50 -6.05
N VAL A 64 26.64 -3.07 -5.74
CA VAL A 64 25.41 -3.60 -6.34
C VAL A 64 24.60 -2.47 -6.95
N THR A 65 24.31 -2.54 -8.25
CA THR A 65 23.40 -1.59 -8.90
C THR A 65 21.95 -1.96 -8.60
N MET A 66 21.17 -0.97 -8.16
CA MET A 66 19.77 -1.13 -7.77
C MET A 66 18.90 -0.13 -8.54
N MET A 67 17.81 -0.60 -9.13
CA MET A 67 16.77 0.27 -9.69
C MET A 67 15.50 0.16 -8.83
N VAL A 68 14.88 1.30 -8.51
CA VAL A 68 13.73 1.37 -7.60
C VAL A 68 12.77 2.52 -7.97
N ALA A 69 11.47 2.28 -7.80
CA ALA A 69 10.47 3.34 -7.91
C ALA A 69 10.41 4.14 -6.61
N THR A 70 10.38 5.47 -6.68
CA THR A 70 10.33 6.35 -5.50
C THR A 70 9.17 7.32 -5.54
N LYS A 71 8.77 7.80 -4.37
CA LYS A 71 7.74 8.84 -4.23
C LYS A 71 8.36 10.22 -4.40
N SER A 72 7.59 11.16 -4.93
CA SER A 72 8.00 12.56 -4.97
C SER A 72 8.28 13.07 -3.55
N GLY A 73 9.40 13.77 -3.38
CA GLY A 73 9.81 14.35 -2.09
C GLY A 73 10.69 13.46 -1.20
N GLN A 74 11.02 12.24 -1.64
CA GLN A 74 12.07 11.45 -0.98
C GLN A 74 13.47 12.04 -1.25
N GLY A 75 14.37 11.91 -0.29
CA GLY A 75 15.79 12.29 -0.44
C GLY A 75 16.55 11.35 -1.38
N ASP A 76 17.82 11.68 -1.63
CA ASP A 76 18.72 10.79 -2.38
C ASP A 76 19.03 9.57 -1.50
N TRP A 77 18.63 8.40 -1.95
CA TRP A 77 18.82 7.17 -1.17
C TRP A 77 20.30 6.84 -0.99
N ASN A 78 21.18 7.28 -1.90
CA ASN A 78 22.62 7.06 -1.79
C ASN A 78 23.24 7.83 -0.60
N ASP A 79 22.52 8.82 -0.04
CA ASP A 79 22.93 9.61 1.12
C ASP A 79 22.24 9.16 2.43
N TYR A 80 21.39 8.13 2.38
CA TYR A 80 20.67 7.68 3.58
C TYR A 80 21.54 6.88 4.53
N TRP A 81 21.34 7.12 5.83
CA TRP A 81 21.94 6.31 6.90
C TRP A 81 21.68 4.80 6.74
N LEU A 82 20.49 4.41 6.25
CA LEU A 82 20.20 2.99 6.00
C LEU A 82 21.20 2.36 5.02
N MET A 83 21.64 3.08 3.98
CA MET A 83 22.57 2.52 3.00
C MET A 83 23.96 2.29 3.61
N ASP A 84 24.43 3.22 4.44
CA ASP A 84 25.66 3.05 5.21
C ASP A 84 25.55 1.87 6.18
N LYS A 85 24.40 1.71 6.85
CA LYS A 85 24.15 0.59 7.77
C LYS A 85 24.15 -0.75 7.04
N ILE A 86 23.57 -0.82 5.84
CA ILE A 86 23.62 -2.02 5.00
C ILE A 86 25.06 -2.32 4.57
N GLU A 87 25.84 -1.29 4.21
CA GLU A 87 27.25 -1.48 3.86
C GLU A 87 28.05 -2.05 5.03
N GLU A 88 27.92 -1.47 6.23
CA GLU A 88 28.61 -1.93 7.44
C GLU A 88 28.21 -3.36 7.81
N THR A 89 26.90 -3.64 7.79
CA THR A 89 26.35 -4.89 8.35
C THR A 89 26.43 -6.04 7.35
N CYS A 90 26.17 -5.77 6.08
CA CYS A 90 26.05 -6.78 5.03
C CYS A 90 27.22 -6.75 4.05
N GLY A 91 28.12 -5.76 4.12
CA GLY A 91 29.20 -5.57 3.16
C GLY A 91 28.70 -5.33 1.74
N ILE A 92 27.55 -4.67 1.59
CA ILE A 92 26.92 -4.35 0.29
C ILE A 92 26.79 -2.84 0.18
N ARG A 93 27.40 -2.26 -0.86
CA ARG A 93 27.21 -0.86 -1.24
C ARG A 93 26.26 -0.80 -2.43
N PHE A 94 25.09 -0.20 -2.24
CA PHE A 94 24.17 0.05 -3.33
C PHE A 94 24.54 1.29 -4.14
N LYS A 95 24.41 1.19 -5.46
CA LYS A 95 24.30 2.32 -6.38
C LYS A 95 22.85 2.42 -6.84
N VAL A 96 22.11 3.35 -6.25
CA VAL A 96 20.66 3.46 -6.44
C VAL A 96 20.32 4.36 -7.62
N ASP A 97 19.62 3.80 -8.61
CA ASP A 97 18.90 4.53 -9.65
C ASP A 97 17.44 4.72 -9.21
N GLN A 98 17.16 5.90 -8.65
CA GLN A 98 15.82 6.27 -8.18
C GLN A 98 14.98 6.81 -9.34
N ILE A 99 13.90 6.12 -9.64
CA ILE A 99 12.95 6.53 -10.68
C ILE A 99 11.65 6.98 -10.00
N ILE A 100 11.24 8.23 -10.20
CA ILE A 100 9.95 8.71 -9.68
C ILE A 100 8.83 7.86 -10.28
N LYS A 101 7.84 7.47 -9.45
CA LYS A 101 6.77 6.51 -9.79
C LYS A 101 6.11 6.76 -11.16
N ASP A 102 5.84 8.02 -11.53
CA ASP A 102 5.22 8.39 -12.81
C ASP A 102 6.04 7.96 -14.05
N ALA A 103 7.37 7.89 -13.89
CA ALA A 103 8.30 7.48 -14.95
C ALA A 103 8.69 5.99 -14.85
N TRP A 104 8.25 5.29 -13.81
CA TRP A 104 8.67 3.91 -13.51
C TRP A 104 8.39 2.96 -14.67
N SER A 105 7.13 2.88 -15.09
CA SER A 105 6.69 1.91 -16.11
C SER A 105 7.47 2.04 -17.42
N GLU A 106 7.78 3.27 -17.87
CA GLU A 106 8.56 3.50 -19.08
C GLU A 106 10.03 3.07 -18.91
N LYS A 107 10.64 3.43 -17.78
CA LYS A 107 12.06 3.14 -17.50
C LYS A 107 12.33 1.65 -17.28
N GLU A 108 11.48 1.01 -16.49
CA GLU A 108 11.51 -0.42 -16.24
C GLU A 108 11.35 -1.21 -17.54
N SER A 109 10.29 -0.91 -18.31
CA SER A 109 10.04 -1.57 -19.61
C SER A 109 11.21 -1.41 -20.57
N LEU A 110 11.84 -0.23 -20.60
CA LEU A 110 13.01 0.01 -21.44
C LEU A 110 14.21 -0.84 -20.99
N ALA A 111 14.49 -0.92 -19.69
CA ALA A 111 15.59 -1.72 -19.15
C ALA A 111 15.45 -3.21 -19.51
N PHE A 112 14.25 -3.78 -19.39
CA PHE A 112 13.98 -5.15 -19.81
C PHE A 112 14.06 -5.33 -21.33
N ALA A 113 13.50 -4.41 -22.12
CA ALA A 113 13.52 -4.49 -23.57
C ALA A 113 14.94 -4.39 -24.17
N THR A 114 15.83 -3.62 -23.56
CA THR A 114 17.23 -3.49 -23.99
C THR A 114 18.16 -4.49 -23.33
N ASN A 115 17.69 -5.24 -22.34
CA ASN A 115 18.48 -6.08 -21.45
C ASN A 115 19.61 -5.29 -20.72
N ASP A 116 19.37 -4.00 -20.48
CA ASP A 116 20.22 -3.10 -19.69
C ASP A 116 19.70 -3.08 -18.24
N LEU A 117 19.79 -4.24 -17.59
CA LEU A 117 19.23 -4.48 -16.28
C LEU A 117 20.20 -4.09 -15.15
N PRO A 118 19.71 -3.56 -14.02
CA PRO A 118 20.48 -3.48 -12.78
C PRO A 118 20.82 -4.89 -12.26
N MET A 119 21.69 -4.99 -11.27
CA MET A 119 21.90 -6.26 -10.56
C MET A 119 20.66 -6.67 -9.77
N VAL A 120 19.99 -5.71 -9.14
CA VAL A 120 18.75 -5.94 -8.42
C VAL A 120 17.68 -4.91 -8.75
N PHE A 121 16.42 -5.34 -8.71
CA PHE A 121 15.29 -4.46 -8.52
C PHE A 121 14.83 -4.55 -7.07
N LEU A 122 14.41 -3.41 -6.52
CA LEU A 122 13.78 -3.36 -5.20
C LEU A 122 12.36 -2.85 -5.34
N ASN A 123 11.39 -3.69 -4.96
CA ASN A 123 9.95 -3.45 -5.05
C ASN A 123 9.45 -3.20 -6.49
N ASP A 124 8.16 -2.88 -6.62
CA ASP A 124 7.51 -2.29 -7.80
C ASP A 124 7.49 -3.09 -9.12
N LEU A 125 8.04 -4.31 -9.16
CA LEU A 125 7.65 -5.32 -10.15
C LEU A 125 6.33 -6.01 -9.73
N THR A 126 5.37 -6.02 -10.63
CA THR A 126 4.09 -6.74 -10.50
C THR A 126 4.29 -8.24 -10.60
N ASP A 127 3.33 -9.03 -10.09
CA ASP A 127 3.37 -10.49 -10.25
C ASP A 127 3.37 -10.91 -11.74
N THR A 128 2.69 -10.15 -12.59
CA THR A 128 2.70 -10.38 -14.05
C THR A 128 4.08 -10.17 -14.65
N GLU A 129 4.78 -9.10 -14.26
CA GLU A 129 6.15 -8.82 -14.70
C GLU A 129 7.12 -9.87 -14.17
N LEU A 130 7.00 -10.28 -12.90
CA LEU A 130 7.83 -11.33 -12.30
C LEU A 130 7.66 -12.66 -13.05
N ALA A 131 6.42 -13.09 -13.33
CA ALA A 131 6.16 -14.30 -14.10
C ALA A 131 6.73 -14.20 -15.52
N THR A 132 6.53 -13.05 -16.18
CA THR A 132 6.95 -12.82 -17.57
C THR A 132 8.47 -12.80 -17.72
N TYR A 133 9.16 -11.99 -16.92
CA TYR A 133 10.61 -11.83 -17.00
C TYR A 133 11.36 -13.01 -16.36
N GLY A 134 10.76 -13.66 -15.36
CA GLY A 134 11.22 -14.92 -14.80
C GLY A 134 11.24 -16.03 -15.86
N ALA A 135 10.12 -16.26 -16.55
CA ALA A 135 10.03 -17.26 -17.63
C ALA A 135 10.98 -16.98 -18.81
N GLN A 136 11.36 -15.72 -19.03
CA GLN A 136 12.36 -15.33 -20.04
C GLN A 136 13.82 -15.54 -19.58
N GLY A 137 14.05 -15.94 -18.33
CA GLY A 137 15.38 -16.09 -17.74
C GLY A 137 16.11 -14.76 -17.50
N LEU A 138 15.36 -13.66 -17.35
CA LEU A 138 15.91 -12.34 -17.00
C LEU A 138 16.03 -12.16 -15.49
N LEU A 139 15.24 -12.90 -14.71
CA LEU A 139 15.29 -12.94 -13.25
C LEU A 139 15.88 -14.27 -12.79
N LEU A 140 16.62 -14.23 -11.69
CA LEU A 140 17.20 -15.42 -11.06
C LEU A 140 16.13 -16.14 -10.21
N PRO A 141 15.87 -17.45 -10.42
CA PRO A 141 15.11 -18.26 -9.47
C PRO A 141 15.85 -18.37 -8.12
N LEU A 142 15.13 -18.15 -7.02
CA LEU A 142 15.72 -17.99 -5.69
C LEU A 142 15.58 -19.23 -4.81
N GLU A 143 14.73 -20.20 -5.17
CA GLU A 143 14.39 -21.35 -4.33
C GLU A 143 15.61 -22.19 -3.90
N ASP A 144 16.63 -22.30 -4.75
CA ASP A 144 17.88 -23.04 -4.44
C ASP A 144 18.73 -22.34 -3.36
N TYR A 145 18.49 -21.05 -3.10
CA TYR A 145 19.18 -20.26 -2.08
C TYR A 145 18.38 -20.12 -0.78
N ILE A 146 17.13 -20.59 -0.76
CA ILE A 146 16.21 -20.44 0.37
C ILE A 146 16.18 -21.75 1.18
N SER A 147 16.81 -21.73 2.35
CA SER A 147 16.81 -22.86 3.28
C SER A 147 16.84 -22.36 4.70
N LYS A 148 16.53 -23.22 5.67
CA LYS A 148 16.64 -22.88 7.10
C LYS A 148 18.09 -22.55 7.54
N GLU A 149 19.09 -23.00 6.77
CA GLU A 149 20.50 -22.70 7.02
C GLU A 149 20.89 -21.32 6.46
N THR A 150 20.45 -21.00 5.25
CA THR A 150 20.80 -19.75 4.56
C THR A 150 19.91 -18.58 4.94
N MET A 151 18.66 -18.85 5.35
CA MET A 151 17.66 -17.85 5.72
C MET A 151 16.96 -18.17 7.06
N PRO A 152 17.70 -18.32 8.17
CA PRO A 152 17.11 -18.68 9.45
C PRO A 152 16.06 -17.68 9.96
N ASN A 153 16.21 -16.38 9.67
CA ASN A 153 15.27 -15.37 10.14
C ASN A 153 13.95 -15.43 9.38
N LEU A 154 13.95 -15.66 8.07
CA LEU A 154 12.73 -15.90 7.28
C LEU A 154 11.94 -17.09 7.86
N TYR A 155 12.61 -18.21 8.13
CA TYR A 155 11.95 -19.40 8.68
C TYR A 155 11.42 -19.14 10.11
N ALA A 156 12.17 -18.41 10.94
CA ALA A 156 11.69 -18.01 12.26
C ALA A 156 10.46 -17.10 12.17
N ALA A 157 10.42 -16.19 11.20
CA ALA A 157 9.29 -15.31 10.94
C ALA A 157 8.03 -16.09 10.52
N MET A 158 8.18 -17.06 9.60
CA MET A 158 7.11 -17.98 9.21
C MET A 158 6.57 -18.82 10.38
N GLU A 159 7.46 -19.37 11.21
CA GLU A 159 7.10 -20.15 12.40
C GLU A 159 6.36 -19.31 13.44
N ASN A 160 6.83 -18.08 13.72
CA ASN A 160 6.26 -17.20 14.74
C ASN A 160 4.87 -16.67 14.38
N ASP A 161 4.64 -16.32 13.12
CA ASP A 161 3.36 -15.76 12.67
C ASP A 161 2.40 -16.81 12.10
N ASN A 162 2.81 -18.08 12.04
CA ASN A 162 2.04 -19.19 11.49
C ASN A 162 1.56 -18.92 10.05
N VAL A 163 2.50 -18.46 9.21
CA VAL A 163 2.26 -18.07 7.82
C VAL A 163 3.12 -18.88 6.86
N ASP A 164 2.57 -19.22 5.70
CA ASP A 164 3.33 -19.86 4.61
C ASP A 164 3.73 -18.82 3.55
N LEU A 165 4.84 -18.12 3.82
CA LEU A 165 5.36 -17.08 2.94
C LEU A 165 5.88 -17.63 1.61
N LEU A 166 6.51 -18.80 1.63
CA LEU A 166 7.12 -19.40 0.44
C LEU A 166 6.06 -19.80 -0.58
N ALA A 167 4.94 -20.39 -0.13
CA ALA A 167 3.82 -20.70 -1.01
C ALA A 167 3.29 -19.45 -1.74
N GLY A 168 3.22 -18.31 -1.04
CA GLY A 168 2.76 -17.04 -1.64
C GLY A 168 3.79 -16.36 -2.56
N MET A 169 5.06 -16.76 -2.52
CA MET A 169 6.12 -16.26 -3.42
C MET A 169 6.40 -17.20 -4.60
N THR A 170 5.88 -18.43 -4.56
CA THR A 170 6.14 -19.45 -5.59
C THR A 170 5.18 -19.30 -6.77
N PHE A 171 5.72 -19.15 -7.96
CA PHE A 171 4.96 -19.04 -9.20
C PHE A 171 4.52 -20.42 -9.73
N PRO A 172 3.55 -20.50 -10.67
CA PRO A 172 3.06 -21.78 -11.18
C PRO A 172 4.10 -22.64 -11.91
N ASP A 173 5.22 -22.05 -12.34
CA ASP A 173 6.38 -22.74 -12.90
C ASP A 173 7.28 -23.39 -11.83
N GLY A 174 7.00 -23.15 -10.55
CA GLY A 174 7.73 -23.68 -9.40
C GLY A 174 8.85 -22.78 -8.88
N HIS A 175 9.06 -21.61 -9.48
CA HIS A 175 10.16 -20.71 -9.13
C HIS A 175 9.74 -19.60 -8.18
N ILE A 176 10.69 -19.12 -7.38
CA ILE A 176 10.55 -17.89 -6.57
C ILE A 176 11.40 -16.80 -7.23
N TYR A 177 10.76 -15.75 -7.76
CA TYR A 177 11.48 -14.65 -8.44
C TYR A 177 11.68 -13.41 -7.56
N SER A 178 11.06 -13.35 -6.39
CA SER A 178 11.20 -12.22 -5.47
C SER A 178 11.10 -12.68 -4.02
N LEU A 179 12.08 -12.26 -3.20
CA LEU A 179 11.95 -12.33 -1.75
C LEU A 179 11.15 -11.13 -1.28
N ARG A 180 9.96 -11.37 -0.73
CA ARG A 180 9.01 -10.32 -0.31
C ARG A 180 8.96 -10.21 1.20
N GLY A 181 8.92 -8.99 1.71
CA GLY A 181 8.52 -8.74 3.09
C GLY A 181 7.02 -9.02 3.24
N TYR A 182 6.54 -9.07 4.48
CA TYR A 182 5.13 -9.32 4.75
C TYR A 182 4.67 -8.54 5.98
N THR A 183 3.35 -8.46 6.16
CA THR A 183 2.75 -8.04 7.42
C THR A 183 1.74 -9.08 7.89
N ALA A 184 1.88 -9.49 9.14
CA ALA A 184 0.91 -10.33 9.85
C ALA A 184 0.11 -9.51 10.87
N ASN A 185 0.25 -8.18 10.86
CA ASN A 185 -0.48 -7.30 11.75
C ASN A 185 -1.99 -7.38 11.43
N PRO A 186 -2.84 -7.83 12.36
CA PRO A 186 -4.29 -7.86 12.20
C PRO A 186 -4.91 -6.53 11.73
N ARG A 187 -4.36 -5.40 12.19
CA ARG A 187 -4.76 -4.04 11.78
C ARG A 187 -4.64 -3.80 10.27
N GLU A 188 -3.63 -4.40 9.64
CA GLU A 188 -3.37 -4.24 8.19
C GLU A 188 -4.09 -5.28 7.34
N MET A 189 -4.60 -6.35 7.95
CA MET A 189 -5.32 -7.41 7.24
C MET A 189 -6.70 -6.97 6.78
N ALA A 190 -7.35 -6.03 7.47
CA ALA A 190 -8.63 -5.47 7.04
C ALA A 190 -8.49 -4.74 5.67
N LYS A 191 -9.27 -5.18 4.67
CA LYS A 191 -9.43 -4.48 3.39
C LYS A 191 -10.52 -3.42 3.62
N ASN A 192 -10.12 -2.15 3.74
CA ASN A 192 -10.96 -0.99 4.06
C ASN A 192 -11.24 -0.74 5.53
N ARG A 193 -11.50 0.54 5.82
CA ARG A 193 -11.84 1.06 7.14
C ARG A 193 -13.03 2.00 6.96
N TRP A 194 -14.04 1.82 7.80
CA TRP A 194 -15.24 2.66 7.83
C TRP A 194 -15.26 3.43 9.13
N PHE A 195 -15.64 4.71 9.04
CA PHE A 195 -15.81 5.58 10.18
C PHE A 195 -17.21 6.19 10.24
N ILE A 196 -17.81 6.22 11.43
CA ILE A 196 -19.07 6.90 11.74
C ILE A 196 -18.83 8.01 12.75
N ASN A 197 -19.48 9.16 12.58
CA ASN A 197 -19.41 10.27 13.52
C ASN A 197 -20.26 9.97 14.75
N LYS A 198 -19.60 9.51 15.81
CA LYS A 198 -20.23 9.13 17.08
C LYS A 198 -20.78 10.35 17.82
N THR A 199 -20.11 11.49 17.73
CA THR A 199 -20.60 12.72 18.38
C THR A 199 -21.89 13.21 17.75
N TRP A 200 -22.03 13.11 16.43
CA TRP A 200 -23.27 13.42 15.72
C TRP A 200 -24.39 12.46 16.12
N MET A 201 -24.08 11.17 16.23
CA MET A 201 -25.01 10.15 16.74
C MET A 201 -25.59 10.53 18.11
N GLU A 202 -24.74 10.94 19.05
CA GLU A 202 -25.14 11.39 20.39
C GLU A 202 -26.02 12.66 20.35
N ARG A 203 -25.70 13.63 19.49
CA ARG A 203 -26.49 14.86 19.30
C ARG A 203 -27.87 14.58 18.71
N LEU A 204 -27.97 13.58 17.83
CA LEU A 204 -29.22 13.13 17.22
C LEU A 204 -30.04 12.22 18.16
N GLY A 205 -29.54 11.94 19.36
CA GLY A 205 -30.23 11.08 20.34
C GLY A 205 -30.18 9.59 19.99
N ILE A 206 -29.24 9.17 19.15
CA ILE A 206 -29.03 7.78 18.79
C ILE A 206 -28.06 7.17 19.81
N GLU A 207 -28.57 6.30 20.67
CA GLU A 207 -27.81 5.77 21.81
C GLU A 207 -26.88 4.59 21.45
N LYS A 208 -27.14 3.93 20.31
CA LYS A 208 -26.44 2.71 19.89
C LYS A 208 -25.86 2.86 18.50
N MET A 209 -24.68 2.29 18.30
CA MET A 209 -24.11 2.12 16.97
C MET A 209 -25.03 1.21 16.14
N PRO A 210 -25.24 1.50 14.84
CA PRO A 210 -26.02 0.63 13.97
C PRO A 210 -25.38 -0.76 13.84
N GLU A 211 -26.20 -1.82 13.85
CA GLU A 211 -25.77 -3.22 13.68
C GLU A 211 -26.32 -3.84 12.38
N THR A 212 -27.28 -3.17 11.75
CA THR A 212 -27.91 -3.59 10.49
C THR A 212 -27.88 -2.46 9.44
N LEU A 213 -28.01 -2.83 8.16
CA LEU A 213 -28.12 -1.83 7.09
C LEU A 213 -29.35 -0.92 7.26
N ASP A 214 -30.45 -1.42 7.81
CA ASP A 214 -31.66 -0.61 8.06
C ASP A 214 -31.42 0.44 9.15
N GLU A 215 -30.79 0.06 10.27
CA GLU A 215 -30.41 1.01 11.33
C GLU A 215 -29.37 2.01 10.83
N PHE A 216 -28.46 1.59 9.95
CA PHE A 216 -27.49 2.49 9.33
C PHE A 216 -28.19 3.47 8.38
N TYR A 217 -29.16 3.02 7.60
CA TYR A 217 -30.02 3.90 6.80
C TYR A 217 -30.72 4.94 7.68
N ASP A 218 -31.31 4.54 8.81
CA ASP A 218 -31.97 5.45 9.75
C ASP A 218 -30.99 6.49 10.32
N TYR A 219 -29.76 6.10 10.64
CA TYR A 219 -28.70 7.02 11.04
C TYR A 219 -28.39 8.05 9.93
N LEU A 220 -28.25 7.61 8.68
CA LEU A 220 -27.97 8.52 7.56
C LEU A 220 -29.12 9.52 7.36
N VAL A 221 -30.36 9.07 7.49
CA VAL A 221 -31.54 9.94 7.43
C VAL A 221 -31.51 10.98 8.56
N ALA A 222 -31.17 10.56 9.79
CA ALA A 222 -31.07 11.47 10.92
C ALA A 222 -29.96 12.51 10.73
N VAL A 223 -28.81 12.14 10.15
CA VAL A 223 -27.75 13.09 9.81
C VAL A 223 -28.23 14.13 8.80
N ARG A 224 -28.90 13.71 7.73
CA ARG A 224 -29.43 14.61 6.69
C ARG A 224 -30.42 15.63 7.26
N ASP A 225 -31.29 15.18 8.17
CA ASP A 225 -32.45 15.97 8.60
C ASP A 225 -32.21 16.75 9.91
N GLY A 226 -31.08 16.51 10.60
CA GLY A 226 -30.93 16.80 12.03
C GLY A 226 -29.96 17.91 12.43
N ASP A 227 -29.23 18.55 11.51
CA ASP A 227 -28.18 19.55 11.81
C ASP A 227 -27.24 19.08 12.94
N PRO A 228 -26.64 17.87 12.82
CA PRO A 228 -25.78 17.36 13.89
C PRO A 228 -24.50 18.18 14.06
N ASN A 229 -24.08 18.97 13.06
CA ASN A 229 -22.94 19.87 13.20
C ASN A 229 -23.28 21.15 14.01
N GLN A 230 -24.57 21.45 14.19
CA GLN A 230 -25.14 22.57 14.98
C GLN A 230 -24.83 23.96 14.43
N ASN A 231 -24.69 24.08 13.11
CA ASN A 231 -24.40 25.36 12.46
C ASN A 231 -25.68 26.10 11.99
N GLY A 232 -26.84 25.47 12.10
CA GLY A 232 -28.13 26.03 11.72
C GLY A 232 -28.49 25.90 10.22
N ASP A 233 -27.65 25.23 9.45
CA ASP A 233 -27.90 24.73 8.10
C ASP A 233 -28.11 23.21 8.20
N THR A 234 -29.06 22.68 7.43
CA THR A 234 -29.37 21.22 7.40
C THR A 234 -29.04 20.63 6.02
N THR A 235 -28.33 21.41 5.20
CA THR A 235 -28.10 21.10 3.79
C THR A 235 -26.63 20.91 3.47
N ASP A 236 -25.74 21.16 4.43
CA ASP A 236 -24.30 21.03 4.28
C ASP A 236 -23.74 19.73 4.84
N GLU A 237 -24.49 19.00 5.69
CA GLU A 237 -24.14 17.63 6.04
C GLU A 237 -24.30 16.68 4.85
N ILE A 238 -23.29 15.84 4.68
CA ILE A 238 -23.28 14.74 3.72
C ILE A 238 -23.31 13.45 4.55
N PRO A 239 -24.43 12.71 4.58
CA PRO A 239 -24.57 11.57 5.48
C PRO A 239 -23.53 10.47 5.23
N LEU A 240 -23.27 10.12 3.96
CA LEU A 240 -22.27 9.13 3.57
C LEU A 240 -21.34 9.70 2.48
N GLY A 241 -20.08 9.91 2.86
CA GLY A 241 -18.99 10.29 1.98
C GLY A 241 -18.18 9.11 1.44
N GLY A 242 -17.39 9.37 0.40
CA GLY A 242 -16.52 8.40 -0.26
C GLY A 242 -16.26 8.79 -1.72
N SER A 243 -15.54 7.96 -2.46
CA SER A 243 -15.42 8.09 -3.91
C SER A 243 -15.73 6.76 -4.59
N TYR A 244 -16.41 6.80 -5.73
CA TYR A 244 -16.54 5.63 -6.60
C TYR A 244 -15.20 5.28 -7.26
N LYS A 245 -14.37 6.29 -7.55
CA LYS A 245 -13.08 6.15 -8.22
C LYS A 245 -12.00 6.98 -7.53
N GLU A 246 -10.96 6.32 -7.07
CA GLU A 246 -9.65 6.92 -6.84
C GLU A 246 -8.67 5.81 -7.28
N GLU A 247 -7.94 6.06 -8.37
CA GLU A 247 -6.99 5.08 -8.92
C GLU A 247 -6.05 4.60 -7.79
N ASP A 248 -5.80 3.29 -7.75
CA ASP A 248 -4.87 2.62 -6.84
C ASP A 248 -5.23 2.56 -5.34
N SER A 249 -6.50 2.78 -4.94
CA SER A 249 -6.87 2.61 -3.53
C SER A 249 -8.28 2.09 -3.28
N PHE A 250 -8.36 0.94 -2.63
CA PHE A 250 -9.61 0.34 -2.17
C PHE A 250 -10.29 1.15 -1.05
N TYR A 251 -9.53 1.92 -0.26
CA TYR A 251 -9.98 2.56 1.00
C TYR A 251 -11.10 3.58 0.89
N TYR A 252 -11.42 4.07 -0.31
CA TYR A 252 -12.29 5.23 -0.48
C TYR A 252 -13.71 4.89 -0.94
N SER A 253 -13.95 3.63 -1.31
CA SER A 253 -15.24 3.21 -1.81
C SER A 253 -16.22 2.87 -0.68
N ALA A 254 -17.27 3.67 -0.57
CA ALA A 254 -18.40 3.41 0.31
C ALA A 254 -19.13 2.07 -0.02
N PHE A 255 -18.89 1.47 -1.19
CA PHE A 255 -19.52 0.20 -1.57
C PHE A 255 -19.01 -0.94 -0.70
N ILE A 256 -17.69 -1.01 -0.49
CA ILE A 256 -17.05 -2.22 0.03
C ILE A 256 -17.65 -2.68 1.34
N PRO A 257 -17.87 -1.79 2.32
CA PRO A 257 -18.34 -2.30 3.57
C PRO A 257 -19.88 -2.28 3.71
N ILE A 258 -20.60 -1.81 2.68
CA ILE A 258 -22.04 -2.10 2.49
C ILE A 258 -22.20 -3.49 1.87
N LEU A 259 -21.34 -3.87 0.92
CA LEU A 259 -21.35 -5.17 0.26
C LEU A 259 -21.24 -6.34 1.26
N ALA A 260 -20.54 -6.15 2.38
CA ALA A 260 -20.53 -7.10 3.49
C ALA A 260 -21.94 -7.43 4.02
N GLY A 261 -22.82 -6.43 4.12
CA GLY A 261 -24.23 -6.60 4.48
C GLY A 261 -25.03 -7.38 3.45
N PHE A 262 -24.53 -7.59 2.23
CA PHE A 262 -25.12 -8.42 1.18
C PHE A 262 -24.43 -9.79 1.00
N GLY A 263 -23.44 -10.10 1.84
CA GLY A 263 -22.70 -11.37 1.82
C GLY A 263 -21.47 -11.37 0.91
N PHE A 264 -20.94 -10.20 0.57
CA PHE A 264 -19.82 -10.07 -0.34
C PHE A 264 -18.56 -9.53 0.35
N LEU A 265 -17.41 -10.08 -0.02
CA LEU A 265 -16.06 -9.75 0.48
C LEU A 265 -15.13 -9.27 -0.64
N GLY A 266 -15.60 -9.26 -1.88
CA GLY A 266 -14.78 -8.80 -3.01
C GLY A 266 -14.60 -7.29 -3.04
N ASP A 267 -13.67 -6.87 -3.88
CA ASP A 267 -13.20 -5.51 -4.02
C ASP A 267 -13.63 -4.95 -5.40
N PRO A 268 -14.55 -3.99 -5.45
CA PRO A 268 -14.98 -3.35 -6.69
C PRO A 268 -13.88 -2.62 -7.46
N SER A 269 -12.72 -2.37 -6.83
CA SER A 269 -11.56 -1.69 -7.41
C SER A 269 -10.49 -2.61 -8.00
N GLY A 270 -10.63 -3.94 -7.87
CA GLY A 270 -9.67 -4.88 -8.47
C GLY A 270 -9.99 -6.38 -8.38
N ALA A 271 -10.92 -6.81 -7.54
CA ALA A 271 -11.34 -8.21 -7.45
C ALA A 271 -12.86 -8.29 -7.23
N ASP A 272 -13.63 -8.04 -8.30
CA ASP A 272 -15.10 -8.20 -8.35
C ASP A 272 -15.53 -9.69 -8.24
N TYR A 273 -14.71 -10.56 -7.66
CA TYR A 273 -14.94 -12.00 -7.54
C TYR A 273 -14.60 -12.49 -6.13
N GLN A 274 -15.22 -13.59 -5.73
CA GLN A 274 -14.95 -14.26 -4.47
C GLN A 274 -15.15 -15.76 -4.57
N VAL A 275 -14.65 -16.48 -3.58
CA VAL A 275 -14.84 -17.92 -3.42
C VAL A 275 -15.87 -18.17 -2.33
N ASP A 276 -16.83 -19.07 -2.59
CA ASP A 276 -17.77 -19.54 -1.57
C ASP A 276 -17.16 -20.61 -0.64
N ASP A 277 -17.90 -20.99 0.40
CA ASP A 277 -17.47 -22.01 1.38
C ASP A 277 -17.24 -23.41 0.77
N ASN A 278 -17.68 -23.64 -0.47
CA ASN A 278 -17.48 -24.90 -1.19
C ASN A 278 -16.30 -24.83 -2.17
N GLY A 279 -15.52 -23.74 -2.17
CA GLY A 279 -14.41 -23.53 -3.09
C GLY A 279 -14.82 -23.11 -4.50
N LYS A 280 -16.07 -22.69 -4.71
CA LYS A 280 -16.55 -22.23 -6.02
C LYS A 280 -16.34 -20.73 -6.17
N VAL A 281 -15.62 -20.35 -7.22
CA VAL A 281 -15.41 -18.96 -7.60
C VAL A 281 -16.64 -18.40 -8.32
N PHE A 282 -17.00 -17.16 -8.00
CA PHE A 282 -18.03 -16.43 -8.72
C PHE A 282 -17.74 -14.93 -8.80
N TYR A 283 -18.33 -14.29 -9.80
CA TYR A 283 -18.24 -12.85 -10.02
C TYR A 283 -19.39 -12.14 -9.31
N ILE A 284 -19.06 -11.28 -8.35
CA ILE A 284 -20.01 -10.61 -7.47
C ILE A 284 -21.02 -9.76 -8.25
N PRO A 285 -20.62 -8.93 -9.25
CA PRO A 285 -21.58 -8.12 -9.98
C PRO A 285 -22.59 -8.90 -10.81
N ALA A 286 -22.42 -10.22 -11.00
CA ALA A 286 -23.39 -11.09 -11.67
C ALA A 286 -24.32 -11.84 -10.70
N HIS A 287 -24.14 -11.70 -9.39
CA HIS A 287 -24.92 -12.40 -8.36
C HIS A 287 -26.27 -11.70 -8.09
N GLU A 288 -27.32 -12.45 -7.76
CA GLU A 288 -28.67 -11.88 -7.52
C GLU A 288 -28.70 -10.89 -6.36
N ASN A 289 -28.05 -11.18 -5.22
CA ASN A 289 -27.93 -10.22 -4.11
C ASN A 289 -27.24 -8.89 -4.52
N TYR A 290 -26.46 -8.88 -5.61
CA TYR A 290 -25.86 -7.66 -6.12
C TYR A 290 -26.91 -6.69 -6.69
N LYS A 291 -27.96 -7.23 -7.29
CA LYS A 291 -29.11 -6.44 -7.75
C LYS A 291 -29.77 -5.68 -6.60
N GLU A 292 -29.93 -6.35 -5.46
CA GLU A 292 -30.52 -5.75 -4.26
C GLU A 292 -29.57 -4.74 -3.60
N PHE A 293 -28.26 -4.99 -3.65
CA PHE A 293 -27.25 -4.00 -3.32
C PHE A 293 -27.37 -2.73 -4.19
N LEU A 294 -27.52 -2.86 -5.51
CA LEU A 294 -27.70 -1.71 -6.39
C LEU A 294 -28.97 -0.92 -6.07
N LYS A 295 -30.06 -1.60 -5.69
CA LYS A 295 -31.30 -0.94 -5.24
C LYS A 295 -31.07 -0.16 -3.94
N TYR A 296 -30.35 -0.75 -2.99
CA TYR A 296 -30.01 -0.06 -1.74
C TYR A 296 -29.14 1.17 -2.01
N MET A 297 -28.11 1.06 -2.85
CA MET A 297 -27.27 2.20 -3.25
C MET A 297 -28.06 3.27 -4.00
N HIS A 298 -28.97 2.88 -4.90
CA HIS A 298 -29.89 3.83 -5.56
C HIS A 298 -30.79 4.56 -4.56
N LYS A 299 -31.31 3.85 -3.55
CA LYS A 299 -32.09 4.46 -2.46
C LYS A 299 -31.26 5.51 -1.72
N LEU A 300 -30.02 5.18 -1.32
CA LEU A 300 -29.13 6.14 -0.66
C LEU A 300 -28.83 7.36 -1.55
N TYR A 301 -28.57 7.17 -2.84
CA TYR A 301 -28.28 8.26 -3.76
C TYR A 301 -29.50 9.15 -4.01
N SER A 302 -30.65 8.57 -4.34
CA SER A 302 -31.88 9.30 -4.68
C SER A 302 -32.45 10.07 -3.48
N GLU A 303 -32.25 9.58 -2.27
CA GLU A 303 -32.64 10.24 -1.02
C GLU A 303 -31.58 11.20 -0.47
N LYS A 304 -30.50 11.45 -1.23
CA LYS A 304 -29.38 12.33 -0.87
C LYS A 304 -28.65 11.93 0.42
N LEU A 305 -28.63 10.64 0.71
CA LEU A 305 -27.87 10.05 1.82
C LEU A 305 -26.43 9.74 1.40
N LEU A 306 -26.21 9.43 0.12
CA LEU A 306 -24.88 9.35 -0.49
C LEU A 306 -24.47 10.71 -1.07
N ASP A 307 -23.19 11.04 -0.96
CA ASP A 307 -22.60 12.23 -1.59
C ASP A 307 -23.03 12.31 -3.06
N GLN A 308 -23.66 13.42 -3.44
CA GLN A 308 -24.21 13.59 -4.79
C GLN A 308 -23.13 13.70 -5.86
N GLU A 309 -21.89 13.99 -5.46
CA GLU A 309 -20.71 13.98 -6.33
C GLU A 309 -19.90 12.68 -6.22
N TYR A 310 -20.43 11.63 -5.57
CA TYR A 310 -19.72 10.36 -5.34
C TYR A 310 -19.07 9.74 -6.59
N PHE A 311 -19.72 9.87 -7.76
CA PHE A 311 -19.23 9.35 -9.05
C PHE A 311 -18.34 10.32 -9.83
N THR A 312 -18.27 11.59 -9.43
CA THR A 312 -17.69 12.66 -10.25
C THR A 312 -16.63 13.49 -9.53
N GLN A 313 -16.54 13.42 -8.21
CA GLN A 313 -15.61 14.22 -7.44
C GLN A 313 -14.16 13.75 -7.60
N THR A 314 -13.22 14.69 -7.57
CA THR A 314 -11.79 14.38 -7.50
C THR A 314 -11.38 14.04 -6.06
N ALA A 315 -10.18 13.45 -5.92
CA ALA A 315 -9.59 13.19 -4.61
C ALA A 315 -9.48 14.47 -3.77
N GLU A 316 -9.08 15.60 -4.36
CA GLU A 316 -8.95 16.89 -3.68
C GLU A 316 -10.30 17.42 -3.19
N GLN A 317 -11.35 17.28 -4.01
CA GLN A 317 -12.70 17.70 -3.63
C GLN A 317 -13.22 16.86 -2.45
N ARG A 318 -13.03 15.54 -2.49
CA ARG A 318 -13.37 14.64 -1.38
C ARG A 318 -12.60 14.99 -0.10
N LYS A 319 -11.29 15.19 -0.20
CA LYS A 319 -10.41 15.54 0.93
C LYS A 319 -10.80 16.90 1.54
N ALA A 320 -11.17 17.87 0.72
CA ALA A 320 -11.67 19.17 1.19
C ALA A 320 -12.96 19.02 2.01
N LYS A 321 -13.93 18.21 1.54
CA LYS A 321 -15.16 17.93 2.30
C LYS A 321 -14.90 17.24 3.64
N GLN A 322 -13.92 16.33 3.71
CA GLN A 322 -13.47 15.73 4.98
C GLN A 322 -12.88 16.77 5.92
N ALA A 323 -11.99 17.64 5.41
CA ALA A 323 -11.36 18.70 6.19
C ALA A 323 -12.36 19.73 6.74
N GLU A 324 -13.48 19.92 6.05
CA GLU A 324 -14.58 20.81 6.42
C GLU A 324 -15.59 20.18 7.40
N ASP A 325 -15.35 18.97 7.91
CA ASP A 325 -16.24 18.25 8.85
C ASP A 325 -17.67 18.03 8.32
N LYS A 326 -17.81 17.68 7.04
CA LYS A 326 -19.12 17.51 6.40
C LYS A 326 -19.70 16.10 6.44
N TYR A 327 -18.92 15.08 6.79
CA TYR A 327 -19.37 13.69 6.68
C TYR A 327 -19.93 13.13 7.99
N GLY A 328 -21.13 12.54 7.93
CA GLY A 328 -21.66 11.70 9.00
C GLY A 328 -20.96 10.35 9.07
N ALA A 329 -20.69 9.74 7.93
CA ALA A 329 -19.93 8.51 7.79
C ALA A 329 -19.07 8.56 6.52
N PHE A 330 -17.92 7.89 6.53
CA PHE A 330 -17.06 7.78 5.36
C PHE A 330 -16.08 6.61 5.45
N THR A 331 -15.47 6.28 4.32
CA THR A 331 -14.36 5.34 4.22
C THR A 331 -13.07 6.09 3.88
N ASP A 332 -11.98 5.76 4.57
CA ASP A 332 -10.63 6.26 4.28
C ASP A 332 -9.59 5.32 4.89
N TYR A 333 -8.30 5.52 4.64
CA TYR A 333 -7.25 4.74 5.29
C TYR A 333 -7.17 5.04 6.80
N ALA A 334 -7.52 6.25 7.22
CA ALA A 334 -7.57 6.63 8.63
C ALA A 334 -8.49 7.86 8.80
N SER A 335 -9.20 7.95 9.92
CA SER A 335 -10.18 9.03 10.14
C SER A 335 -9.56 10.43 10.17
N TRP A 336 -8.27 10.55 10.50
CA TRP A 336 -7.57 11.84 10.66
C TRP A 336 -6.80 12.29 9.44
N LEU A 337 -6.68 11.48 8.37
CA LEU A 337 -5.77 11.78 7.26
C LEU A 337 -6.02 13.14 6.61
N ASN A 338 -7.29 13.49 6.47
CA ASN A 338 -7.72 14.73 5.84
C ASN A 338 -8.47 15.63 6.83
N ILE A 339 -8.44 15.31 8.13
CA ILE A 339 -9.08 16.08 9.20
C ILE A 339 -7.97 16.60 10.11
N PRO A 340 -7.47 17.83 9.90
CA PRO A 340 -6.31 18.35 10.63
C PRO A 340 -6.62 18.65 12.10
N ASP A 341 -7.86 18.99 12.45
CA ASP A 341 -8.27 19.19 13.84
C ASP A 341 -8.50 17.84 14.52
N ILE A 342 -7.64 17.53 15.49
CA ILE A 342 -7.74 16.29 16.24
C ILE A 342 -9.09 16.18 16.98
N ASN A 343 -9.67 17.28 17.47
CA ASN A 343 -10.96 17.28 18.16
C ASN A 343 -12.14 16.91 17.25
N VAL A 344 -11.97 17.07 15.94
CA VAL A 344 -12.92 16.59 14.92
C VAL A 344 -12.62 15.14 14.58
N SER A 345 -11.36 14.81 14.27
CA SER A 345 -10.98 13.45 13.86
C SER A 345 -11.33 12.37 14.90
N ILE A 346 -11.30 12.71 16.19
CA ILE A 346 -11.66 11.81 17.30
C ILE A 346 -13.17 11.60 17.47
N GLN A 347 -14.02 12.33 16.77
CA GLN A 347 -15.48 12.10 16.80
C GLN A 347 -15.83 10.82 16.01
N PHE A 348 -14.95 10.43 15.10
CA PHE A 348 -15.11 9.28 14.22
C PHE A 348 -14.65 7.97 14.89
N ARG A 349 -15.45 6.92 14.74
CA ARG A 349 -15.18 5.56 15.26
C ARG A 349 -15.39 4.50 14.20
N GLY A 350 -14.60 3.44 14.26
CA GLY A 350 -14.91 2.19 13.58
C GLY A 350 -16.12 1.50 14.19
N LEU A 351 -16.74 0.62 13.42
CA LEU A 351 -17.97 -0.09 13.74
C LEU A 351 -17.85 -1.55 13.33
N GLU A 352 -18.68 -2.40 13.93
CA GLU A 352 -18.80 -3.80 13.50
C GLU A 352 -19.47 -3.89 12.12
N PRO A 353 -19.26 -4.97 11.36
CA PRO A 353 -19.92 -5.16 10.08
C PRO A 353 -21.44 -5.26 10.25
N PHE A 354 -22.17 -4.71 9.28
CA PHE A 354 -23.62 -4.77 9.27
C PHE A 354 -24.14 -6.13 8.81
N THR A 355 -25.28 -6.52 9.36
CA THR A 355 -26.14 -7.58 8.80
C THR A 355 -27.31 -7.00 8.02
N SER A 356 -28.01 -7.83 7.26
CA SER A 356 -29.25 -7.47 6.56
C SER A 356 -30.15 -8.69 6.36
N GLU A 357 -31.30 -8.49 5.69
CA GLU A 357 -32.14 -9.61 5.25
C GLU A 357 -31.46 -10.54 4.23
N PHE A 358 -30.41 -10.07 3.55
CA PHE A 358 -29.65 -10.84 2.55
C PHE A 358 -28.43 -11.55 3.15
N ASN A 359 -27.95 -11.11 4.31
CA ASN A 359 -26.84 -11.72 5.02
C ASN A 359 -26.98 -11.56 6.55
N SER A 360 -27.18 -12.68 7.24
CA SER A 360 -27.27 -12.72 8.70
C SER A 360 -25.91 -12.83 9.42
N GLU A 361 -24.82 -13.02 8.69
CA GLU A 361 -23.49 -13.18 9.26
C GLU A 361 -22.68 -11.88 9.21
N LYS A 362 -22.14 -11.45 10.35
CA LYS A 362 -21.14 -10.38 10.37
C LYS A 362 -19.87 -10.86 9.69
N MET A 363 -19.38 -10.08 8.74
CA MET A 363 -18.18 -10.41 7.96
C MET A 363 -17.54 -9.13 7.43
N TRP A 364 -16.22 -9.14 7.35
CA TRP A 364 -15.44 -8.02 6.82
C TRP A 364 -14.34 -8.52 5.90
N PRO A 365 -14.13 -7.89 4.73
CA PRO A 365 -13.11 -8.35 3.80
C PRO A 365 -11.71 -8.22 4.40
N SER A 366 -10.96 -9.33 4.31
CA SER A 366 -9.60 -9.46 4.81
C SER A 366 -8.63 -9.86 3.70
N LYS A 367 -7.36 -9.53 3.91
CA LYS A 367 -6.21 -10.14 3.27
C LYS A 367 -5.89 -11.44 4.04
N ASP A 368 -5.48 -12.47 3.33
CA ASP A 368 -4.81 -13.67 3.90
C ASP A 368 -3.32 -13.43 4.11
N MET A 369 -2.74 -12.58 3.26
CA MET A 369 -1.35 -12.16 3.30
C MET A 369 -1.27 -10.76 2.68
N GLN A 370 -0.40 -9.92 3.22
CA GLN A 370 0.05 -8.73 2.52
C GLN A 370 1.56 -8.77 2.39
N PHE A 371 2.01 -8.99 1.15
CA PHE A 371 3.41 -8.80 0.81
C PHE A 371 3.72 -7.30 0.72
N ASN A 372 4.91 -6.94 1.17
CA ASN A 372 5.50 -5.61 1.05
C ASN A 372 6.95 -5.75 0.60
N GLY A 373 7.49 -4.68 0.01
CA GLY A 373 8.84 -4.73 -0.55
C GLY A 373 9.03 -5.84 -1.59
N GLY A 374 10.29 -6.04 -1.97
CA GLY A 374 10.67 -7.17 -2.80
C GLY A 374 12.09 -7.04 -3.29
N LEU A 375 12.96 -7.99 -2.94
CA LEU A 375 14.25 -8.12 -3.58
C LEU A 375 14.12 -9.03 -4.80
N VAL A 376 14.51 -8.54 -5.97
CA VAL A 376 14.56 -9.30 -7.22
C VAL A 376 15.99 -9.25 -7.74
N ILE A 377 16.60 -10.42 -7.97
CA ILE A 377 17.97 -10.53 -8.49
C ILE A 377 17.87 -10.83 -9.99
N THR A 378 18.58 -10.07 -10.82
CA THR A 378 18.55 -10.27 -12.28
C THR A 378 19.64 -11.24 -12.72
N ASN A 379 19.54 -11.71 -13.96
CA ASN A 379 20.55 -12.58 -14.59
C ASN A 379 21.92 -11.89 -14.81
N LYS A 380 22.08 -10.62 -14.45
CA LYS A 380 23.38 -9.94 -14.44
C LYS A 380 24.27 -10.40 -13.30
N VAL A 381 23.68 -10.92 -12.22
CA VAL A 381 24.42 -11.49 -11.10
C VAL A 381 24.67 -12.97 -11.37
N THR A 382 25.92 -13.31 -11.69
CA THR A 382 26.35 -14.70 -11.97
C THR A 382 27.32 -15.24 -10.92
N ASP A 383 27.86 -14.36 -10.07
CA ASP A 383 28.75 -14.74 -8.99
C ASP A 383 27.94 -15.26 -7.80
N GLU A 384 28.16 -16.53 -7.45
CA GLU A 384 27.47 -17.20 -6.36
C GLU A 384 27.73 -16.54 -4.99
N ALA A 385 28.92 -15.97 -4.78
CA ALA A 385 29.23 -15.25 -3.55
C ALA A 385 28.40 -13.97 -3.41
N VAL A 386 28.20 -13.26 -4.53
CA VAL A 386 27.35 -12.06 -4.57
C VAL A 386 25.89 -12.41 -4.31
N ILE A 387 25.38 -13.48 -4.93
CA ILE A 387 24.01 -13.96 -4.69
C ILE A 387 23.83 -14.31 -3.22
N LYS A 388 24.74 -15.10 -2.64
CA LYS A 388 24.69 -15.47 -1.22
C LYS A 388 24.70 -14.26 -0.28
N LYS A 389 25.48 -13.21 -0.61
CA LYS A 389 25.50 -11.97 0.19
C LYS A 389 24.16 -11.22 0.12
N LEU A 390 23.56 -11.13 -1.08
CA LEU A 390 22.22 -10.55 -1.26
C LEU A 390 21.13 -11.33 -0.51
N ILE A 391 21.20 -12.66 -0.53
CA ILE A 391 20.28 -13.54 0.21
C ILE A 391 20.46 -13.36 1.73
N SER A 392 21.70 -13.30 2.21
CA SER A 392 21.99 -13.05 3.63
C SER A 392 21.52 -11.66 4.09
N MET A 393 21.63 -10.64 3.24
CA MET A 393 21.10 -9.30 3.52
C MET A 393 19.58 -9.32 3.59
N ALA A 394 18.91 -10.01 2.65
CA ALA A 394 17.46 -10.19 2.70
C ALA A 394 17.03 -10.91 3.99
N ASP A 395 17.76 -11.97 4.40
CA ASP A 395 17.49 -12.66 5.66
C ASP A 395 17.68 -11.76 6.89
N TRP A 396 18.72 -10.93 6.91
CA TRP A 396 18.93 -9.96 7.99
C TRP A 396 17.74 -9.00 8.14
N PHE A 397 17.08 -8.60 7.06
CA PHE A 397 15.87 -7.76 7.15
C PHE A 397 14.66 -8.47 7.76
N TYR A 398 14.60 -9.80 7.77
CA TYR A 398 13.60 -10.55 8.52
C TYR A 398 13.95 -10.70 10.01
N SER A 399 15.18 -10.37 10.41
CA SER A 399 15.57 -10.35 11.83
C SER A 399 14.91 -9.18 12.57
N GLU A 400 14.90 -9.26 13.90
CA GLU A 400 14.42 -8.17 14.77
C GLU A 400 15.22 -6.87 14.52
N GLU A 401 16.56 -6.97 14.45
CA GLU A 401 17.44 -5.82 14.20
C GLU A 401 17.18 -5.17 12.84
N GLY A 402 17.16 -5.97 11.76
CA GLY A 402 16.94 -5.45 10.41
C GLY A 402 15.55 -4.83 10.27
N THR A 403 14.54 -5.43 10.89
CA THR A 403 13.19 -4.87 10.91
C THR A 403 13.12 -3.54 11.68
N TYR A 404 13.72 -3.45 12.88
CA TYR A 404 13.78 -2.19 13.63
C TYR A 404 14.53 -1.09 12.85
N THR A 405 15.63 -1.45 12.20
CA THR A 405 16.44 -0.55 11.37
C THR A 405 15.58 0.10 10.29
N ILE A 406 14.75 -0.67 9.58
CA ILE A 406 13.86 -0.11 8.55
C ILE A 406 12.69 0.67 9.17
N VAL A 407 12.01 0.09 10.17
CA VAL A 407 10.73 0.63 10.69
C VAL A 407 10.92 1.88 11.53
N ARG A 408 11.97 1.91 12.36
CA ARG A 408 12.25 3.01 13.29
C ARG A 408 13.33 3.94 12.78
N GLY A 409 14.22 3.45 11.91
CA GLY A 409 15.38 4.21 11.47
C GLY A 409 16.51 4.14 12.50
N VAL A 410 17.26 5.23 12.60
CA VAL A 410 18.50 5.29 13.36
C VAL A 410 18.27 5.39 14.88
N PRO A 411 18.88 4.51 15.70
CA PRO A 411 18.92 4.68 17.15
C PRO A 411 19.65 5.96 17.54
N LYS A 412 19.19 6.62 18.62
CA LYS A 412 19.85 7.83 19.12
C LYS A 412 21.32 7.56 19.46
N GLY A 413 22.21 8.38 18.89
CA GLY A 413 23.66 8.26 19.03
C GLY A 413 24.37 7.54 17.86
N GLU A 414 23.63 6.83 17.01
CA GLU A 414 24.20 6.13 15.83
C GLU A 414 24.17 6.98 14.56
N PHE A 415 23.43 8.09 14.55
CA PHE A 415 23.43 9.00 13.41
C PHE A 415 24.68 9.89 13.44
N THR A 416 25.76 9.45 12.83
CA THR A 416 27.10 10.09 12.94
C THR A 416 27.09 11.60 12.64
N ALA A 417 26.29 12.04 11.67
CA ALA A 417 26.17 13.46 11.33
C ALA A 417 25.47 14.29 12.42
N ASN A 418 24.51 13.70 13.14
CA ASN A 418 23.67 14.35 14.16
C ASN A 418 23.31 13.36 15.28
N PRO A 419 24.26 13.00 16.18
CA PRO A 419 24.09 11.92 17.16
C PRO A 419 23.00 12.19 18.20
N GLU A 420 22.54 13.43 18.34
CA GLU A 420 21.42 13.82 19.20
C GLU A 420 20.06 13.33 18.69
N TYR A 421 19.94 13.08 17.38
CA TYR A 421 18.73 12.63 16.70
C TYR A 421 18.65 11.10 16.66
N GLY A 422 17.43 10.57 16.52
CA GLY A 422 17.14 9.15 16.51
C GLY A 422 16.14 8.73 17.58
N TRP A 423 15.83 7.44 17.60
CA TRP A 423 14.83 6.86 18.50
C TRP A 423 15.45 6.19 19.74
N TRP A 424 14.68 6.06 20.81
CA TRP A 424 15.01 5.24 21.98
C TRP A 424 13.75 4.64 22.63
N LEU A 425 13.94 3.60 23.43
CA LEU A 425 12.85 2.98 24.20
C LEU A 425 12.60 3.77 25.49
N GLY A 426 11.35 4.18 25.68
CA GLY A 426 10.84 4.85 26.88
C GLY A 426 10.21 3.89 27.88
N GLU A 427 9.36 4.42 28.76
CA GLU A 427 8.65 3.62 29.78
C GLU A 427 7.63 2.67 29.15
N THR A 428 7.38 1.54 29.80
CA THR A 428 6.29 0.63 29.45
C THR A 428 4.97 1.17 30.00
N ASP A 429 3.93 1.22 29.16
CA ASP A 429 2.60 1.63 29.62
C ASP A 429 1.91 0.54 30.46
N ARG A 430 0.72 0.88 31.00
CA ARG A 430 -0.08 -0.03 31.83
C ARG A 430 -0.57 -1.29 31.11
N PHE A 431 -0.46 -1.35 29.78
CA PHE A 431 -0.82 -2.48 28.95
C PHE A 431 0.38 -3.39 28.64
N GLY A 432 1.58 -3.04 29.11
CA GLY A 432 2.79 -3.80 28.82
C GLY A 432 3.46 -3.40 27.49
N THR A 433 3.02 -2.31 26.87
CA THR A 433 3.56 -1.79 25.59
C THR A 433 4.75 -0.89 25.87
N VAL A 434 5.89 -1.16 25.23
CA VAL A 434 7.08 -0.28 25.34
C VAL A 434 6.91 0.96 24.47
N LYS A 435 7.07 2.15 25.05
CA LYS A 435 7.01 3.41 24.31
C LYS A 435 8.25 3.62 23.47
N VAL A 436 8.06 4.14 22.25
CA VAL A 436 9.18 4.58 21.40
C VAL A 436 9.15 6.10 21.33
N GLU A 437 10.24 6.71 21.76
CA GLU A 437 10.48 8.15 21.76
C GLU A 437 11.44 8.52 20.63
N ASN A 438 11.35 9.75 20.12
CA ASN A 438 12.17 10.21 18.98
C ASN A 438 12.64 11.65 19.18
N GLU A 439 13.84 11.94 18.69
CA GLU A 439 14.40 13.29 18.57
C GLU A 439 14.82 13.52 17.11
N TRP A 440 14.49 14.68 16.56
CA TRP A 440 14.78 15.04 15.17
C TRP A 440 14.94 16.55 15.01
N ASP A 441 15.41 16.99 13.85
CA ASP A 441 15.49 18.41 13.51
C ASP A 441 14.09 19.01 13.32
N ARG A 442 13.52 19.54 14.40
CA ARG A 442 12.21 20.21 14.41
C ARG A 442 12.22 21.58 13.73
N GLU A 443 13.39 22.17 13.47
CA GLU A 443 13.48 23.43 12.73
C GLU A 443 13.26 23.20 11.22
N LYS A 444 13.69 22.03 10.73
CA LYS A 444 13.58 21.64 9.32
C LYS A 444 12.36 20.77 9.01
N TYR A 445 11.94 19.92 9.94
CA TYR A 445 10.86 18.95 9.73
C TYR A 445 9.78 19.05 10.79
N GLU A 446 8.53 19.25 10.34
CA GLU A 446 7.38 19.33 11.23
C GLU A 446 7.11 17.98 11.92
N LYS A 447 7.38 16.87 11.24
CA LYS A 447 7.09 15.51 11.74
C LYS A 447 8.30 14.60 11.61
N VAL A 448 8.50 13.72 12.58
CA VAL A 448 9.57 12.71 12.56
C VAL A 448 9.56 11.85 11.28
N GLY A 449 8.36 11.55 10.75
CA GLY A 449 8.23 10.79 9.50
C GLY A 449 8.81 11.52 8.29
N GLN A 450 8.66 12.84 8.21
CA GLN A 450 9.24 13.64 7.14
C GLN A 450 10.77 13.67 7.22
N TRP A 451 11.31 13.83 8.43
CA TRP A 451 12.76 13.76 8.66
C TRP A 451 13.31 12.38 8.25
N ARG A 452 12.67 11.32 8.73
CA ARG A 452 13.09 9.95 8.48
C ARG A 452 13.10 9.62 6.98
N ASP A 453 12.02 9.95 6.28
CA ASP A 453 11.87 9.69 4.84
C ASP A 453 12.81 10.58 4.00
N ALA A 454 13.32 11.68 4.55
CA ALA A 454 14.24 12.59 3.87
C ALA A 454 15.72 12.30 4.12
N GLU A 455 16.09 11.71 5.28
CA GLU A 455 17.51 11.61 5.69
C GLU A 455 17.94 10.22 6.20
N VAL A 456 17.01 9.36 6.63
CA VAL A 456 17.36 8.17 7.43
C VAL A 456 17.08 6.87 6.72
N THR A 457 15.85 6.66 6.25
CA THR A 457 15.39 5.41 5.63
C THR A 457 14.34 5.71 4.57
N PRO A 458 14.28 4.92 3.48
CA PRO A 458 13.29 5.11 2.42
C PRO A 458 11.85 4.79 2.84
N GLY A 459 11.66 4.18 4.02
CA GLY A 459 10.36 3.71 4.51
C GLY A 459 10.24 2.19 4.52
N ASN A 460 9.17 1.68 5.13
CA ASN A 460 9.03 0.28 5.55
C ASN A 460 8.47 -0.70 4.51
N SER A 461 8.39 -0.30 3.24
CA SER A 461 7.68 -1.05 2.19
C SER A 461 8.55 -1.40 0.98
N TYR A 462 9.87 -1.24 1.07
CA TYR A 462 10.80 -1.49 -0.05
C TYR A 462 11.61 -2.78 0.13
N PHE A 463 12.23 -2.95 1.30
CA PHE A 463 13.04 -4.13 1.63
C PHE A 463 12.20 -5.29 2.18
N PRO A 464 12.67 -6.54 2.04
CA PRO A 464 11.92 -7.72 2.48
C PRO A 464 12.02 -7.93 4.00
N MET A 465 11.13 -7.28 4.75
CA MET A 465 11.07 -7.37 6.21
C MET A 465 9.76 -7.98 6.72
N GLY A 466 9.78 -8.57 7.92
CA GLY A 466 8.60 -9.12 8.59
C GLY A 466 7.95 -8.11 9.55
N GLN A 467 6.80 -7.54 9.19
CA GLN A 467 6.00 -6.72 10.12
C GLN A 467 5.13 -7.61 11.00
N THR A 468 5.67 -8.02 12.14
CA THR A 468 4.99 -8.89 13.11
C THR A 468 4.20 -8.09 14.15
N LEU A 469 3.28 -8.76 14.85
CA LEU A 469 2.48 -8.19 15.95
C LEU A 469 3.35 -7.58 17.08
N ALA A 470 4.52 -8.16 17.37
CA ALA A 470 5.44 -7.67 18.40
C ALA A 470 5.98 -6.24 18.11
N LEU A 471 6.05 -5.83 16.84
CA LEU A 471 6.44 -4.48 16.45
C LEU A 471 5.28 -3.48 16.61
N THR A 472 4.04 -3.97 16.55
CA THR A 472 2.82 -3.17 16.65
C THR A 472 2.43 -2.89 18.10
N SER A 473 2.90 -3.72 19.04
CA SER A 473 2.80 -3.49 20.48
C SER A 473 3.83 -2.48 21.02
N THR A 474 4.37 -1.60 20.17
CA THR A 474 5.19 -0.46 20.58
C THR A 474 4.63 0.82 19.97
N THR A 475 4.11 1.71 20.82
CA THR A 475 3.46 2.96 20.41
C THR A 475 4.50 4.05 20.22
N ILE A 476 4.54 4.65 19.03
CA ILE A 476 5.28 5.90 18.79
C ILE A 476 4.44 7.03 19.39
N TYR A 477 4.96 7.75 20.37
CA TYR A 477 4.35 8.99 20.87
C TYR A 477 5.01 10.18 20.18
N GLN A 478 4.18 11.07 19.60
CA GLN A 478 4.56 12.44 19.27
C GLN A 478 3.79 13.35 20.22
N GLU A 479 4.45 14.37 20.77
CA GLU A 479 3.85 15.29 21.75
C GLU A 479 2.66 16.10 21.17
N GLU A 480 2.49 16.11 19.84
CA GLU A 480 1.51 16.91 19.11
C GLU A 480 0.33 16.07 18.54
N ASP A 481 0.36 14.73 18.68
CA ASP A 481 -0.61 13.79 18.08
C ASP A 481 -1.60 13.17 19.09
N TYR A 482 -1.71 13.73 20.30
CA TYR A 482 -2.57 13.18 21.35
C TYR A 482 -3.60 14.17 21.90
N VAL A 483 -4.76 13.63 22.28
CA VAL A 483 -5.75 14.33 23.12
C VAL A 483 -5.83 13.59 24.45
N LEU A 484 -6.02 14.35 25.53
CA LEU A 484 -6.33 13.79 26.84
C LEU A 484 -7.81 13.43 26.89
N ILE A 485 -8.11 12.13 26.96
CA ILE A 485 -9.45 11.61 27.25
C ILE A 485 -9.37 10.97 28.63
N GLU A 486 -10.11 11.51 29.61
CA GLU A 486 -10.07 11.03 31.02
C GLU A 486 -8.63 10.93 31.59
N ASP A 487 -7.82 11.96 31.35
CA ASP A 487 -6.40 12.06 31.74
C ASP A 487 -5.44 11.06 31.06
N GLU A 488 -5.89 10.33 30.04
CA GLU A 488 -5.05 9.43 29.22
C GLU A 488 -4.69 10.06 27.88
N ALA A 489 -3.41 10.04 27.51
CA ALA A 489 -2.93 10.48 26.20
C ALA A 489 -3.30 9.45 25.13
N VAL A 490 -4.30 9.78 24.31
CA VAL A 490 -4.80 8.93 23.25
C VAL A 490 -4.38 9.50 21.90
N THR A 491 -3.72 8.69 21.08
CA THR A 491 -3.35 9.06 19.70
C THR A 491 -4.38 8.53 18.70
N ASN A 492 -4.45 9.18 17.55
CA ASN A 492 -5.28 8.71 16.45
C ASN A 492 -4.93 7.28 15.99
N ASN A 493 -3.65 6.93 16.01
CA ASN A 493 -3.19 5.60 15.60
C ASN A 493 -3.58 4.49 16.58
N SER A 494 -3.52 4.74 17.89
CA SER A 494 -3.94 3.76 18.91
C SER A 494 -5.45 3.52 18.86
N ARG A 495 -6.24 4.55 18.55
CA ARG A 495 -7.70 4.44 18.36
C ARG A 495 -8.07 3.61 17.16
N LEU A 496 -7.44 3.84 16.01
CA LEU A 496 -7.71 3.03 14.82
C LEU A 496 -7.37 1.56 15.06
N THR A 497 -6.25 1.29 15.71
CA THR A 497 -5.88 -0.09 16.08
C THR A 497 -6.93 -0.69 17.00
N THR A 498 -7.32 0.04 18.05
CA THR A 498 -8.40 -0.41 18.97
C THR A 498 -9.71 -0.67 18.23
N ASP A 499 -10.12 0.22 17.33
CA ASP A 499 -11.37 0.10 16.59
C ASP A 499 -11.36 -1.11 15.65
N ILE A 500 -10.25 -1.40 14.97
CA ILE A 500 -10.14 -2.59 14.12
C ILE A 500 -10.14 -3.85 14.98
N MET A 501 -9.32 -3.88 16.03
CA MET A 501 -9.20 -5.04 16.90
C MET A 501 -10.49 -5.36 17.65
N ALA A 502 -11.23 -4.34 18.08
CA ALA A 502 -12.46 -4.53 18.84
C ALA A 502 -13.69 -4.79 17.95
N ASN A 503 -13.74 -4.20 16.74
CA ASN A 503 -14.96 -4.23 15.95
C ASN A 503 -14.88 -5.06 14.66
N LEU A 504 -13.69 -5.30 14.11
CA LEU A 504 -13.55 -5.96 12.79
C LEU A 504 -12.82 -7.29 12.87
N TYR A 505 -11.84 -7.43 13.77
CA TYR A 505 -10.91 -8.56 13.81
C TYR A 505 -11.60 -9.94 13.81
N ASP A 506 -12.59 -10.12 14.69
CA ASP A 506 -13.32 -11.40 14.82
C ASP A 506 -14.21 -11.73 13.60
N TYR A 507 -14.41 -10.75 12.70
CA TYR A 507 -15.25 -10.87 11.51
C TYR A 507 -14.45 -10.88 10.21
N LEU A 508 -13.12 -10.81 10.27
CA LEU A 508 -12.26 -10.83 9.09
C LEU A 508 -12.41 -12.14 8.32
N LYS A 509 -12.81 -12.06 7.05
CA LYS A 509 -12.95 -13.18 6.14
C LYS A 509 -12.23 -12.88 4.82
N VAL A 510 -11.51 -13.87 4.31
CA VAL A 510 -10.79 -13.77 3.03
C VAL A 510 -11.73 -14.18 1.90
N GLY A 511 -12.17 -13.22 1.09
CA GLY A 511 -13.02 -13.50 -0.08
C GLY A 511 -12.25 -14.10 -1.26
N TRP A 512 -10.97 -13.75 -1.41
CA TRP A 512 -10.05 -14.31 -2.38
C TRP A 512 -8.64 -14.36 -1.78
N PRO A 513 -7.95 -15.51 -1.84
CA PRO A 513 -6.58 -15.61 -1.35
C PRO A 513 -5.61 -14.78 -2.22
N GLY A 514 -4.94 -13.79 -1.62
CA GLY A 514 -3.88 -13.01 -2.28
C GLY A 514 -2.63 -13.82 -2.61
N THR A 515 -2.55 -15.05 -2.10
CA THR A 515 -1.49 -16.02 -2.42
C THR A 515 -1.76 -16.84 -3.69
N VAL A 516 -2.92 -16.68 -4.34
CA VAL A 516 -3.18 -17.33 -5.64
C VAL A 516 -2.32 -16.69 -6.73
N LYS A 517 -1.57 -17.51 -7.47
CA LYS A 517 -0.76 -17.08 -8.61
C LYS A 517 -1.32 -17.59 -9.93
N PHE A 518 -1.32 -16.70 -10.91
CA PHE A 518 -1.72 -16.98 -12.28
C PHE A 518 -0.50 -17.32 -13.14
N THR A 519 -0.69 -18.19 -14.12
CA THR A 519 0.26 -18.37 -15.22
C THR A 519 0.28 -17.12 -16.11
N GLN A 520 1.30 -16.99 -16.95
CA GLN A 520 1.36 -15.89 -17.91
C GLN A 520 0.15 -15.91 -18.86
N GLU A 521 -0.21 -17.08 -19.40
CA GLU A 521 -1.34 -17.21 -20.32
C GLU A 521 -2.68 -16.89 -19.65
N GLU A 522 -2.87 -17.30 -18.39
CA GLU A 522 -4.06 -16.94 -17.61
C GLU A 522 -4.12 -15.43 -17.39
N ASN A 523 -3.01 -14.80 -16.96
CA ASN A 523 -2.94 -13.36 -16.73
C ASN A 523 -3.23 -12.52 -17.99
N ASP A 524 -2.67 -12.92 -19.13
CA ASP A 524 -2.88 -12.24 -20.41
C ASP A 524 -4.37 -12.28 -20.80
N GLU A 525 -5.04 -13.42 -20.60
CA GLU A 525 -6.47 -13.54 -20.90
C GLU A 525 -7.35 -12.83 -19.87
N ILE A 526 -7.05 -12.97 -18.57
CA ILE A 526 -7.74 -12.32 -17.44
C ILE A 526 -7.72 -10.80 -17.62
N SER A 527 -6.54 -10.20 -17.82
CA SER A 527 -6.38 -8.74 -17.89
C SER A 527 -7.20 -8.09 -19.02
N LEU A 528 -7.29 -8.76 -20.17
CA LEU A 528 -8.09 -8.34 -21.31
C LEU A 528 -9.59 -8.43 -21.03
N ILE A 529 -10.05 -9.56 -20.47
CA ILE A 529 -11.47 -9.77 -20.17
C ILE A 529 -11.94 -8.85 -19.04
N GLU A 530 -11.15 -8.78 -17.97
CA GLU A 530 -11.46 -7.98 -16.79
C GLU A 530 -11.61 -6.50 -17.11
N THR A 531 -10.76 -5.96 -17.98
CA THR A 531 -10.85 -4.55 -18.37
C THR A 531 -12.18 -4.24 -19.08
N ASP A 532 -12.68 -5.12 -19.96
CA ASP A 532 -13.97 -4.91 -20.62
C ASP A 532 -15.14 -5.13 -19.65
N LEU A 533 -15.07 -6.16 -18.79
CA LEU A 533 -16.05 -6.40 -17.73
C LEU A 533 -16.17 -5.20 -16.79
N ARG A 534 -15.05 -4.71 -16.25
CA ARG A 534 -14.99 -3.56 -15.35
C ARG A 534 -15.58 -2.31 -15.98
N ASN A 535 -15.15 -1.95 -17.20
CA ASN A 535 -15.67 -0.77 -17.89
C ASN A 535 -17.18 -0.83 -18.12
N TYR A 536 -17.70 -2.01 -18.50
CA TYR A 536 -19.13 -2.21 -18.68
C TYR A 536 -19.89 -2.15 -17.36
N LYS A 537 -19.41 -2.89 -16.36
CA LYS A 537 -19.94 -2.89 -14.99
C LYS A 537 -20.09 -1.48 -14.46
N GLU A 538 -18.99 -0.72 -14.43
CA GLU A 538 -18.96 0.63 -13.87
C GLU A 538 -19.95 1.58 -14.56
N THR A 539 -20.05 1.48 -15.89
CA THR A 539 -21.01 2.28 -16.66
C THR A 539 -22.45 1.96 -16.29
N MET A 540 -22.76 0.68 -16.09
CA MET A 540 -24.12 0.22 -15.79
C MET A 540 -24.48 0.53 -14.33
N GLU A 541 -23.57 0.29 -13.39
CA GLU A 541 -23.74 0.61 -11.96
C GLU A 541 -24.02 2.08 -11.72
N SER A 542 -23.20 2.97 -12.30
CA SER A 542 -23.39 4.41 -12.13
C SER A 542 -24.76 4.86 -12.66
N LYS A 543 -25.18 4.36 -13.83
CA LYS A 543 -26.50 4.68 -14.39
C LYS A 543 -27.66 4.12 -13.57
N MET A 544 -27.52 2.90 -13.06
CA MET A 544 -28.54 2.28 -12.22
C MET A 544 -28.69 3.02 -10.89
N ILE A 545 -27.58 3.35 -10.23
CA ILE A 545 -27.59 4.04 -8.93
C ILE A 545 -28.07 5.49 -9.08
N ASN A 546 -27.67 6.18 -10.15
CA ASN A 546 -28.15 7.55 -10.42
C ASN A 546 -29.62 7.59 -10.90
N GLY A 547 -30.23 6.43 -11.19
CA GLY A 547 -31.61 6.33 -11.67
C GLY A 547 -31.80 6.60 -13.16
N ASP A 548 -30.71 6.66 -13.94
CA ASP A 548 -30.75 6.75 -15.41
C ASP A 548 -31.26 5.45 -16.04
N LEU A 549 -31.08 4.31 -15.35
CA LEU A 549 -31.58 3.00 -15.74
C LEU A 549 -32.40 2.39 -14.59
N ASP A 550 -33.56 1.84 -14.93
CA ASP A 550 -34.37 1.05 -14.01
C ASP A 550 -33.71 -0.32 -13.79
N ILE A 551 -33.35 -0.62 -12.54
CA ILE A 551 -32.57 -1.81 -12.18
C ILE A 551 -33.32 -3.10 -12.54
N ASP A 552 -34.61 -3.19 -12.21
CA ASP A 552 -35.38 -4.41 -12.43
C ASP A 552 -35.61 -4.67 -13.92
N ALA A 553 -35.89 -3.62 -14.70
CA ALA A 553 -36.13 -3.73 -16.14
C ALA A 553 -34.86 -4.00 -16.95
N THR A 554 -33.69 -3.65 -16.42
CA THR A 554 -32.41 -3.75 -17.16
C THR A 554 -31.48 -4.86 -16.67
N TRP A 555 -31.80 -5.55 -15.57
CA TRP A 555 -30.97 -6.60 -14.98
C TRP A 555 -30.61 -7.73 -15.97
N ASP A 556 -31.60 -8.29 -16.69
CA ASP A 556 -31.35 -9.37 -17.64
C ASP A 556 -30.44 -8.93 -18.80
N GLU A 557 -30.59 -7.68 -19.27
CA GLU A 557 -29.72 -7.10 -20.29
C GLU A 557 -28.29 -6.90 -19.76
N TYR A 558 -28.17 -6.46 -18.51
CA TYR A 558 -26.90 -6.30 -17.83
C TYR A 558 -26.14 -7.63 -17.68
N ILE A 559 -26.79 -8.68 -17.18
CA ILE A 559 -26.18 -10.02 -17.07
C ILE A 559 -25.79 -10.55 -18.45
N LYS A 560 -26.64 -10.39 -19.46
CA LYS A 560 -26.30 -10.73 -20.84
C LYS A 560 -25.07 -9.96 -21.32
N GLY A 561 -24.97 -8.67 -21.01
CA GLY A 561 -23.84 -7.82 -21.37
C GLY A 561 -22.52 -8.22 -20.72
N LEU A 562 -22.55 -8.76 -19.49
CA LEU A 562 -21.38 -9.37 -18.85
C LEU A 562 -20.98 -10.68 -19.56
N ASN A 563 -21.94 -11.54 -19.88
CA ASN A 563 -21.68 -12.81 -20.57
C ASN A 563 -21.13 -12.61 -22.00
N ASP A 564 -21.68 -11.62 -22.73
CA ASP A 564 -21.16 -11.23 -24.06
C ASP A 564 -19.68 -10.77 -23.99
N ARG A 565 -19.20 -10.37 -22.80
CA ARG A 565 -17.81 -9.99 -22.49
C ARG A 565 -17.02 -11.12 -21.85
N LYS A 566 -17.42 -12.36 -22.08
CA LYS A 566 -16.71 -13.57 -21.65
C LYS A 566 -16.63 -13.76 -20.13
N LEU A 567 -17.63 -13.31 -19.38
CA LEU A 567 -17.72 -13.57 -17.93
C LEU A 567 -17.51 -15.06 -17.57
N ASP A 568 -18.14 -15.99 -18.31
CA ASP A 568 -17.98 -17.42 -18.05
C ASP A 568 -16.52 -17.89 -18.14
N ARG A 569 -15.78 -17.37 -19.13
CA ARG A 569 -14.36 -17.68 -19.32
C ARG A 569 -13.50 -17.05 -18.22
N TYR A 570 -13.83 -15.84 -17.79
CA TYR A 570 -13.15 -15.18 -16.68
C TYR A 570 -13.24 -16.01 -15.40
N VAL A 571 -14.45 -16.44 -15.04
CA VAL A 571 -14.67 -17.27 -13.84
C VAL A 571 -13.98 -18.65 -13.97
N GLU A 572 -13.95 -19.26 -15.15
CA GLU A 572 -13.22 -20.51 -15.40
C GLU A 572 -11.71 -20.37 -15.14
N LEU A 573 -11.10 -19.27 -15.59
CA LEU A 573 -9.67 -18.98 -15.37
C LEU A 573 -9.37 -18.79 -13.89
N LEU A 574 -10.21 -18.02 -13.19
CA LEU A 574 -10.08 -17.81 -11.74
C LEU A 574 -10.24 -19.14 -10.98
N GLN A 575 -11.25 -19.95 -11.31
CA GLN A 575 -11.45 -21.26 -10.69
C GLN A 575 -10.23 -22.17 -10.89
N THR A 576 -9.67 -22.19 -12.09
CA THR A 576 -8.48 -23.00 -12.40
C THR A 576 -7.29 -22.60 -11.53
N ALA A 577 -7.05 -21.29 -11.39
CA ALA A 577 -5.98 -20.78 -10.53
C ALA A 577 -6.23 -21.08 -9.04
N TYR A 578 -7.48 -20.93 -8.58
CA TYR A 578 -7.88 -21.27 -7.22
C TYR A 578 -7.69 -22.75 -6.91
N ASP A 579 -8.13 -23.66 -7.79
CA ASP A 579 -8.01 -25.11 -7.59
C ASP A 579 -6.53 -25.53 -7.51
N ARG A 580 -5.68 -24.94 -8.37
CA ARG A 580 -4.22 -25.15 -8.32
C ARG A 580 -3.65 -24.73 -6.97
N TRP A 581 -3.97 -23.52 -6.50
CA TRP A 581 -3.55 -23.01 -5.20
C TRP A 581 -4.07 -23.86 -4.02
N ALA A 582 -5.34 -24.28 -4.06
CA ALA A 582 -5.94 -25.07 -3.01
C ALA A 582 -5.30 -26.47 -2.90
N SER A 583 -4.84 -27.02 -4.03
CA SER A 583 -4.14 -28.32 -4.07
C SER A 583 -2.69 -28.29 -3.59
N SER A 584 -2.06 -27.11 -3.51
CA SER A 584 -0.68 -26.94 -3.06
C SER A 584 -0.54 -26.71 -1.55
N LYS A 585 -1.66 -26.51 -0.84
CA LYS A 585 -1.72 -26.45 0.62
C LYS A 585 -1.98 -27.84 1.21
#